data_AF-A0AAV0ULB4-F1
#
_entry.id   AF-A0AAV0ULB4-F1
#
_cell.length_a   1.000
_cell.length_b   1.000
_cell.length_c   1.000
_cell.angle_alpha   90.00
_cell.angle_beta   90.00
_cell.angle_gamma   90.00
#
_symmetry.space_group_name_H-M   'P 1'
#
loop_
_entity.id
_entity.type
_entity.pdbx_description
1 polymer ?
#
loop_
_entity_poly.entity_id
_entity_poly.type
_entity_poly.pdbx_seq_one_letter_code
_entity_poly.pdbx_strand_id
1 'polypeptide(L)'
;MRSAVLIIALLDLNALTTDAWFKSVGLYPVGGAGLYEQCEWQINSVLCDVGLFCQTERRDFGRCMKISPGLHDHCGGPTATGTWTRPCNATNLECVPITNGTKVCRHKKSRWNTNKIVRYFIREEGSEEASPQD
;
A
#
# COMPACT_ATOMS: atom_id res chain seq x y z
N MET A 1 -35.30 -32.21 -74.77
CA MET A 1 -35.08 -30.93 -74.06
C MET A 1 -35.74 -31.01 -72.69
N ARG A 2 -34.96 -31.26 -71.62
CA ARG A 2 -35.35 -31.00 -70.23
C ARG A 2 -34.08 -30.64 -69.47
N SER A 3 -33.88 -29.33 -69.31
CA SER A 3 -32.80 -28.74 -68.55
C SER A 3 -32.98 -29.04 -67.06
N ALA A 4 -31.92 -29.45 -66.38
CA ALA A 4 -31.85 -29.39 -64.93
C ALA A 4 -30.71 -28.42 -64.59
N VAL A 5 -31.07 -27.19 -64.22
CA VAL A 5 -30.15 -26.20 -63.68
C VAL A 5 -30.03 -26.49 -62.18
N LEU A 6 -28.86 -26.92 -61.74
CA LEU A 6 -28.54 -27.07 -60.32
C LEU A 6 -27.91 -25.75 -59.84
N ILE A 7 -28.68 -24.96 -59.10
CA ILE A 7 -28.18 -23.78 -58.37
C ILE A 7 -27.49 -24.30 -57.12
N ILE A 8 -26.16 -24.25 -57.09
CA ILE A 8 -25.36 -24.52 -55.90
C ILE A 8 -25.35 -23.23 -55.07
N ALA A 9 -26.16 -23.18 -54.01
CA ALA A 9 -26.04 -22.15 -53.00
C ALA A 9 -24.76 -22.40 -52.19
N LEU A 10 -23.72 -21.61 -52.45
CA LEU A 10 -22.56 -21.49 -51.57
C LEU A 10 -23.00 -20.68 -50.35
N LEU A 11 -23.33 -21.37 -49.27
CA LEU A 11 -23.41 -20.74 -47.95
C LEU A 11 -22.01 -20.79 -47.35
N ASP A 12 -21.40 -19.62 -47.23
CA ASP A 12 -20.13 -19.38 -46.54
C ASP A 12 -20.21 -19.87 -45.09
N LEU A 13 -19.75 -21.09 -44.83
CA LEU A 13 -19.51 -21.59 -43.48
C LEU A 13 -18.05 -21.33 -43.10
N ASN A 14 -17.71 -20.06 -42.91
CA ASN A 14 -16.53 -19.69 -42.11
C ASN A 14 -16.88 -19.88 -40.63
N ALA A 15 -17.09 -21.13 -40.23
CA ALA A 15 -17.04 -21.50 -38.83
C ALA A 15 -15.55 -21.59 -38.45
N LEU A 16 -14.94 -20.43 -38.17
CA LEU A 16 -13.81 -20.36 -37.25
C LEU A 16 -14.36 -20.81 -35.89
N THR A 17 -14.51 -22.12 -35.71
CA THR A 17 -14.45 -22.68 -34.36
C THR A 17 -12.99 -22.57 -34.00
N THR A 18 -12.59 -21.42 -33.45
CA THR A 18 -11.45 -21.35 -32.54
C THR A 18 -11.82 -22.28 -31.40
N ASP A 19 -11.43 -23.51 -31.64
CA ASP A 19 -11.08 -24.51 -30.69
C ASP A 19 -10.91 -23.88 -29.30
N ALA A 20 -11.89 -24.20 -28.44
CA ALA A 20 -11.88 -23.91 -27.01
C ALA A 20 -10.73 -24.70 -26.34
N TRP A 21 -9.50 -24.26 -26.58
CA TRP A 21 -8.26 -24.88 -26.08
C TRP A 21 -7.51 -23.93 -25.17
N PHE A 22 -8.15 -22.82 -24.78
CA PHE A 22 -7.84 -22.16 -23.52
C PHE A 22 -8.37 -23.03 -22.38
N LYS A 23 -7.65 -24.15 -22.17
CA LYS A 23 -7.49 -24.74 -20.85
C LYS A 23 -7.18 -23.59 -19.92
N SER A 24 -8.07 -23.40 -18.95
CA SER A 24 -7.98 -22.76 -17.66
C SER A 24 -6.55 -22.44 -17.15
N VAL A 25 -5.81 -21.59 -17.85
CA VAL A 25 -4.82 -20.73 -17.21
C VAL A 25 -5.70 -19.61 -16.68
N GLY A 26 -5.89 -19.58 -15.37
CA GLY A 26 -6.64 -18.52 -14.71
C GLY A 26 -6.20 -17.20 -15.32
N LEU A 27 -7.11 -16.56 -16.06
CA LEU A 27 -6.91 -15.22 -16.58
C LEU A 27 -6.79 -14.36 -15.33
N TYR A 28 -5.57 -14.19 -14.84
CA TYR A 28 -5.25 -13.06 -13.99
C TYR A 28 -5.73 -11.85 -14.79
N PRO A 29 -6.62 -11.01 -14.24
CA PRO A 29 -6.94 -9.75 -14.88
C PRO A 29 -5.62 -9.07 -15.21
N VAL A 30 -5.57 -8.41 -16.36
CA VAL A 30 -4.43 -7.59 -16.76
C VAL A 30 -4.39 -6.38 -15.81
N GLY A 31 -3.86 -6.61 -14.60
CA GLY A 31 -3.95 -5.71 -13.44
C GLY A 31 -3.88 -6.54 -12.16
N GLY A 32 -2.95 -6.19 -11.26
CA GLY A 32 -2.87 -6.81 -9.95
C GLY A 32 -4.01 -6.36 -9.05
N ALA A 33 -4.12 -6.95 -7.86
CA ALA A 33 -5.02 -6.44 -6.83
C ALA A 33 -4.56 -5.05 -6.36
N GLY A 34 -5.52 -4.13 -6.28
CA GLY A 34 -5.32 -2.74 -5.90
C GLY A 34 -5.07 -2.55 -4.40
N LEU A 35 -4.81 -1.31 -3.99
CA LEU A 35 -4.55 -0.98 -2.59
C LEU A 35 -5.74 -1.38 -1.68
N TYR A 36 -5.44 -2.12 -0.61
CA TYR A 36 -6.39 -2.72 0.34
C TYR A 36 -7.25 -3.85 -0.20
N GLU A 37 -7.13 -4.22 -1.48
CA GLU A 37 -7.79 -5.40 -2.02
C GLU A 37 -7.15 -6.69 -1.50
N GLN A 38 -7.93 -7.76 -1.50
CA GLN A 38 -7.47 -9.07 -1.05
C GLN A 38 -6.53 -9.69 -2.09
N CYS A 39 -5.38 -10.17 -1.63
CA CYS A 39 -4.36 -10.81 -2.48
C CYS A 39 -4.12 -12.28 -2.15
N GLU A 40 -4.60 -12.76 -1.00
CA GLU A 40 -4.42 -14.15 -0.55
C GLU A 40 -5.76 -14.71 -0.04
N TRP A 41 -6.09 -15.91 -0.48
CA TRP A 41 -7.17 -16.78 0.01
C TRP A 41 -6.58 -18.13 0.44
N GLN A 42 -7.41 -19.01 1.02
CA GLN A 42 -6.99 -20.33 1.52
C GLN A 42 -6.27 -21.21 0.48
N ILE A 43 -6.56 -21.05 -0.81
CA ILE A 43 -6.08 -21.94 -1.89
C ILE A 43 -5.44 -21.16 -3.04
N ASN A 44 -5.70 -19.85 -3.14
CA ASN A 44 -5.33 -19.03 -4.28
C ASN A 44 -4.69 -17.72 -3.82
N SER A 45 -3.81 -17.17 -4.64
CA SER A 45 -3.28 -15.82 -4.46
C SER A 45 -3.17 -15.09 -5.80
N VAL A 46 -3.24 -13.76 -5.72
CA VAL A 46 -3.04 -12.86 -6.85
C VAL A 46 -1.93 -11.87 -6.55
N LEU A 47 -1.23 -11.44 -7.59
CA LEU A 47 -0.24 -10.39 -7.47
C LEU A 47 -0.93 -9.06 -7.16
N CYS A 48 -0.31 -8.26 -6.30
CA CYS A 48 -0.72 -6.87 -6.13
C CYS A 48 -0.19 -6.00 -7.27
N ASP A 49 -0.82 -4.85 -7.48
CA ASP A 49 -0.34 -3.84 -8.42
C ASP A 49 1.09 -3.34 -8.08
N VAL A 50 1.73 -2.73 -9.08
CA VAL A 50 3.08 -2.18 -8.95
C VAL A 50 3.16 -1.20 -7.77
N GLY A 51 4.18 -1.35 -6.93
CA GLY A 51 4.38 -0.53 -5.72
C GLY A 51 3.61 -1.03 -4.50
N LEU A 52 2.87 -2.14 -4.63
CA LEU A 52 2.19 -2.83 -3.54
C LEU A 52 2.80 -4.21 -3.26
N PHE A 53 2.62 -4.70 -2.04
CA PHE A 53 2.96 -6.07 -1.66
C PHE A 53 1.80 -6.72 -0.94
N CYS A 54 1.68 -8.04 -1.05
CA CYS A 54 0.65 -8.78 -0.32
C CYS A 54 1.09 -8.95 1.14
N GLN A 55 0.36 -8.31 2.07
CA GLN A 55 0.54 -8.49 3.50
C GLN A 55 -0.45 -9.53 4.01
N THR A 56 0.05 -10.72 4.34
CA THR A 56 -0.72 -11.80 4.96
C THR A 56 -1.11 -11.43 6.38
N GLU A 57 -2.39 -11.27 6.67
CA GLU A 57 -2.86 -10.95 8.02
C GLU A 57 -3.23 -12.22 8.78
N ARG A 58 -3.74 -13.22 8.08
CA ARG A 58 -4.06 -14.57 8.58
C ARG A 58 -3.71 -15.60 7.50
N ARG A 59 -3.66 -16.88 7.87
CA ARG A 59 -3.26 -17.98 6.96
C ARG A 59 -3.97 -17.92 5.59
N ASP A 60 -5.23 -17.51 5.58
CA ASP A 60 -6.09 -17.53 4.40
C ASP A 60 -6.58 -16.14 3.97
N PHE A 61 -5.91 -15.07 4.45
CA PHE A 61 -6.30 -13.69 4.17
C PHE A 61 -5.09 -12.76 4.16
N GLY A 62 -4.89 -12.10 3.03
CA GLY A 62 -3.88 -11.06 2.85
C GLY A 62 -4.43 -9.89 2.07
N ARG A 63 -3.89 -8.69 2.32
CA ARG A 63 -4.26 -7.47 1.60
C ARG A 63 -3.07 -6.79 0.95
N CYS A 64 -3.29 -6.15 -0.18
CA CYS A 64 -2.27 -5.36 -0.85
C CYS A 64 -1.99 -4.06 -0.08
N MET A 65 -0.75 -3.87 0.32
CA MET A 65 -0.26 -2.72 1.09
C MET A 65 0.88 -2.03 0.36
N LYS A 66 1.08 -0.73 0.61
CA LYS A 66 2.17 0.03 -0.03
C LYS A 66 3.54 -0.50 0.40
N ILE A 67 4.44 -0.73 -0.58
CA ILE A 67 5.85 -1.06 -0.31
C ILE A 67 6.56 0.13 0.35
N SER A 68 6.26 1.34 -0.12
CA SER A 68 6.83 2.60 0.35
C SER A 68 5.72 3.54 0.85
N PRO A 69 5.17 3.30 2.07
CA PRO A 69 4.11 4.11 2.63
C PRO A 69 4.55 5.57 2.83
N GLY A 70 3.72 6.50 2.39
CA GLY A 70 3.88 7.93 2.59
C GLY A 70 3.22 8.42 3.87
N LEU A 71 3.18 9.75 4.05
CA LEU A 71 2.54 10.37 5.21
C LEU A 71 1.09 9.86 5.37
N HIS A 72 0.75 9.42 6.59
CA HIS A 72 -0.54 8.83 6.98
C HIS A 72 -0.85 7.43 6.45
N ASP A 73 -0.01 6.86 5.58
CA ASP A 73 -0.20 5.49 5.13
C ASP A 73 0.15 4.48 6.23
N HIS A 74 -0.49 3.31 6.18
CA HIS A 74 -0.17 2.17 7.02
C HIS A 74 1.24 1.67 6.72
N CYS A 75 2.07 1.65 7.76
CA CYS A 75 3.46 1.20 7.68
C CYS A 75 3.72 0.00 8.59
N GLY A 76 2.71 -0.48 9.33
CA GLY A 76 2.82 -1.66 10.14
C GLY A 76 1.55 -1.97 10.89
N GLY A 77 1.52 -3.14 11.51
CA GLY A 77 0.36 -3.59 12.26
C GLY A 77 0.52 -5.02 12.79
N PRO A 78 -0.48 -5.51 13.52
CA PRO A 78 -0.53 -6.90 13.94
C PRO A 78 -0.76 -7.84 12.75
N THR A 79 -0.30 -9.08 12.90
CA THR A 79 -0.55 -10.24 12.02
C THR A 79 -0.87 -11.45 12.90
N ALA A 80 -1.35 -12.54 12.30
CA ALA A 80 -1.59 -13.78 13.04
C ALA A 80 -0.34 -14.36 13.73
N THR A 81 0.86 -14.08 13.24
CA THR A 81 2.13 -14.66 13.74
C THR A 81 3.07 -13.63 14.37
N GLY A 82 2.68 -12.36 14.49
CA GLY A 82 3.53 -11.30 15.01
C GLY A 82 3.11 -9.91 14.56
N THR A 83 4.08 -9.06 14.23
CA THR A 83 3.82 -7.72 13.66
C THR A 83 4.56 -7.54 12.35
N TRP A 84 3.96 -6.82 11.42
CA TRP A 84 4.62 -6.41 10.19
C TRP A 84 4.99 -4.93 10.27
N THR A 85 6.05 -4.52 9.58
CA THR A 85 6.47 -3.12 9.47
C THR A 85 7.23 -2.87 8.16
N ARG A 86 7.03 -1.71 7.54
CA ARG A 86 7.74 -1.20 6.36
C ARG A 86 8.28 0.22 6.64
N PRO A 87 9.45 0.57 6.09
CA PRO A 87 9.97 1.93 6.21
C PRO A 87 9.09 2.93 5.45
N CYS A 88 8.89 4.12 6.03
CA CYS A 88 8.22 5.22 5.34
C CYS A 88 9.07 5.74 4.18
N ASN A 89 8.43 6.27 3.13
CA ASN A 89 9.09 6.67 1.89
C ASN A 89 9.95 7.94 1.98
N ALA A 90 9.97 8.62 3.12
CA ALA A 90 10.71 9.86 3.33
C ALA A 90 11.47 9.85 4.67
N THR A 91 12.64 10.48 4.67
CA THR A 91 13.58 10.48 5.81
C THR A 91 13.06 11.29 7.01
N ASN A 92 12.14 12.23 6.79
CA ASN A 92 11.47 13.01 7.83
C ASN A 92 10.22 12.30 8.39
N LEU A 93 9.90 11.10 7.92
CA LEU A 93 8.79 10.28 8.43
C LEU A 93 9.31 9.13 9.30
N GLU A 94 8.50 8.74 10.27
CA GLU A 94 8.69 7.57 11.11
C GLU A 94 7.37 6.78 11.22
N CYS A 95 7.50 5.46 11.33
CA CYS A 95 6.37 4.55 11.45
C CYS A 95 5.95 4.44 12.92
N VAL A 96 4.88 5.15 13.31
CA VAL A 96 4.47 5.27 14.72
C VAL A 96 3.18 4.50 14.99
N PRO A 97 3.06 3.86 16.17
CA PRO A 97 1.81 3.26 16.59
C PRO A 97 0.73 4.34 16.78
N ILE A 98 -0.47 4.02 16.31
CA ILE A 98 -1.69 4.77 16.62
C ILE A 98 -2.52 3.94 17.60
N THR A 99 -3.68 3.44 17.20
CA THR A 99 -4.59 2.64 18.02
C THR A 99 -4.57 1.18 17.59
N ASN A 100 -4.82 0.27 18.53
CA ASN A 100 -5.00 -1.17 18.26
C ASN A 100 -3.78 -1.86 17.61
N GLY A 101 -2.57 -1.36 17.88
CA GLY A 101 -1.32 -1.91 17.33
C GLY A 101 -1.07 -1.57 15.86
N THR A 102 -1.98 -0.84 15.21
CA THR A 102 -1.77 -0.31 13.85
C THR A 102 -0.69 0.77 13.90
N LYS A 103 0.17 0.82 12.88
CA LYS A 103 1.20 1.84 12.73
C LYS A 103 1.02 2.61 11.42
N VAL A 104 1.20 3.92 11.48
CA VAL A 104 1.13 4.81 10.31
C VAL A 104 2.35 5.71 10.24
N CYS A 105 2.71 6.13 9.04
CA CYS A 105 3.79 7.09 8.86
C CYS A 105 3.37 8.49 9.35
N ARG A 106 4.16 9.08 10.24
CA ARG A 106 4.01 10.46 10.74
C ARG A 106 5.32 11.20 10.64
N HIS A 107 5.27 12.53 10.71
CA HIS A 107 6.48 13.33 10.84
C HIS A 107 7.23 12.98 12.11
N LYS A 108 8.55 12.84 11.98
CA LYS A 108 9.45 12.75 13.13
C LYS A 108 9.23 13.97 14.00
N LYS A 109 8.98 13.74 15.29
CA LYS A 109 8.99 14.86 16.25
C LYS A 109 10.38 15.49 16.19
N SER A 110 10.43 16.75 15.81
CA SER A 110 11.69 17.50 15.79
C SER A 110 12.29 17.44 17.18
N ARG A 111 13.55 17.00 17.29
CA ARG A 111 14.32 16.91 18.54
C ARG A 111 14.72 18.31 19.03
N TRP A 112 13.78 19.25 19.11
CA TRP A 112 13.96 20.49 19.82
C TRP A 112 13.81 20.19 21.30
N ASN A 113 14.96 20.05 21.96
CA ASN A 113 15.03 20.02 23.41
C ASN A 113 14.60 21.40 23.93
N THR A 114 13.36 21.52 24.40
CA THR A 114 12.80 22.74 25.00
C THR A 114 13.66 23.30 26.13
N ASN A 115 14.48 22.46 26.78
CA ASN A 115 15.45 22.92 27.79
C ASN A 115 16.62 23.75 27.25
N LYS A 116 16.88 23.75 25.94
CA LYS A 116 17.95 24.58 25.35
C LYS A 116 17.45 26.00 25.06
N ILE A 117 16.17 26.17 24.70
CA ILE A 117 15.61 27.49 24.37
C ILE A 117 15.43 28.35 25.62
N VAL A 118 15.01 27.77 26.75
CA VAL A 118 14.83 28.54 28.00
C VAL A 118 16.15 29.16 28.50
N ARG A 119 17.30 28.50 28.30
CA ARG A 119 18.60 29.04 28.72
C ARG A 119 19.11 30.22 27.88
N TYR A 120 18.61 30.41 26.66
CA TYR A 120 19.00 31.56 25.84
C TYR A 120 18.09 32.78 26.05
N PHE A 121 16.89 32.60 26.63
CA PHE A 121 15.95 33.70 26.87
C PHE A 121 16.08 34.33 28.27
N ILE A 122 16.77 33.71 29.22
CA ILE A 122 17.03 34.28 30.56
C ILE A 122 18.49 34.76 30.63
N ARG A 123 18.84 35.81 29.86
CA ARG A 123 20.08 36.56 30.07
C ARG A 123 19.99 38.00 29.57
N GLU A 124 18.86 38.69 29.73
CA GLU A 124 18.72 40.11 29.40
C GLU A 124 17.77 40.86 30.37
N GLU A 125 17.57 40.39 31.61
CA GLU A 125 16.87 41.17 32.65
C GLU A 125 17.65 41.15 33.97
N GLY A 126 18.73 41.92 34.01
CA GLY A 126 19.53 42.12 35.21
C GLY A 126 20.35 43.40 35.09
N SER A 127 19.69 44.54 34.97
CA SER A 127 20.31 45.86 35.17
C SER A 127 20.21 46.22 36.65
N GLU A 128 21.36 46.53 37.23
CA GLU A 128 21.61 46.92 38.62
C GLU A 128 20.62 47.92 39.22
N GLU A 129 20.17 47.64 40.45
CA GLU A 129 20.05 48.67 41.49
C GLU A 129 20.38 48.05 42.85
N ALA A 130 21.56 48.38 43.40
CA ALA A 130 21.93 48.08 44.77
C ALA A 130 22.65 49.29 45.37
N SER A 131 21.89 50.11 46.11
CA SER A 131 22.40 51.14 47.01
C SER A 131 22.80 50.49 48.34
N PRO A 132 24.00 50.76 48.89
CA PRO A 132 24.31 50.43 50.29
C PRO A 132 24.02 51.62 51.21
N GLN A 133 23.29 51.34 52.29
CA GLN A 133 23.19 52.18 53.48
C GLN A 133 24.50 52.10 54.28
N ASP A 134 25.08 53.26 54.62
CA ASP A 134 25.46 53.68 55.99
C ASP A 134 25.82 55.18 55.99
#